data_AF-A0A2N6BQ41-F1
#
_entry.id   AF-A0A2N6BQ41-F1
#
_cell.length_a   1.000
_cell.length_b   1.000
_cell.length_c   1.000
_cell.angle_alpha   90.00
_cell.angle_beta   90.00
_cell.angle_gamma   90.00
#
_symmetry.space_group_name_H-M   'P 1'
#
loop_
_entity.id
_entity.type
_entity.pdbx_description
1 polymer ?
#
loop_
_entity_poly.entity_id
_entity_poly.type
_entity_poly.pdbx_seq_one_letter_code
_entity_poly.pdbx_strand_id
1 'polypeptide(L)'
;MYLLIRLIVLAALAIPLLTPSFVAAAPGDDAEPGGEGSFLIIRSDEKEHKLLKKTCKVCHREGEMFFFLVTADDEDSLAMAHETLSGKLETTTSRVVVNPHAATMCLFCHLTPPEEGDDVAAMTFRTLDGKPADRETVGDLCRMCHQDAGNKHSRVIDDPESAIGDLVVAGLAVEGQSVNCSTCHDMHSKQVSSSSLKLGFKDFAKNSIHIYPHASKGGCLACHTEDMKPFGTPVFYDDDPVDRCVRCHPDRHEAVHATEVFSSEKTYPMDFLNFPLREDGKTTCATCHDEPCNEPVSERNRAFLRGGPYSAFTDFCYNCHPKAGDGGLSPHKQVDEQGNIVTSSCVFCHIRTEDFELEDPGILAYKFSPLELCVKCHNASPHPSGINHIVEIGPQKKAKLEEYEERHRVFMPIDSKGMISCTTCHNPHDKGVTSGSEALGAEEELRWRVPSFAELCTPCHARYD
;
A
#
# COMPACT_ATOMS: atom_id res chain seq x y z
N MET A 1 7.76 -5.44 71.03
CA MET A 1 6.98 -4.99 69.85
C MET A 1 6.96 -6.06 68.74
N TYR A 2 6.81 -7.34 69.06
CA TYR A 2 6.63 -8.44 68.08
C TYR A 2 5.86 -9.64 68.68
N LEU A 3 4.92 -9.36 69.61
CA LEU A 3 4.23 -10.42 70.36
C LEU A 3 2.83 -10.00 70.87
N LEU A 4 2.13 -9.12 70.14
CA LEU A 4 0.77 -8.68 70.49
C LEU A 4 -0.21 -8.61 69.31
N ILE A 5 0.07 -9.30 68.20
CA ILE A 5 -0.82 -9.36 67.02
C ILE A 5 -0.92 -10.81 66.53
N ARG A 6 -1.51 -11.70 67.35
CA ARG A 6 -1.93 -13.05 66.92
C ARG A 6 -3.19 -13.56 67.65
N LEU A 7 -3.99 -12.67 68.23
CA LEU A 7 -5.16 -13.03 69.05
C LEU A 7 -6.47 -12.35 68.61
N ILE A 8 -6.59 -11.99 67.32
CA ILE A 8 -7.85 -11.51 66.72
C ILE A 8 -8.03 -12.17 65.34
N VAL A 9 -8.21 -13.49 65.30
CA VAL A 9 -8.69 -14.21 64.08
C VAL A 9 -9.70 -15.33 64.40
N LEU A 10 -10.04 -15.61 65.66
CA LEU A 10 -10.95 -16.72 66.01
C LEU A 10 -12.11 -16.27 66.89
N ALA A 11 -13.00 -15.41 66.35
CA ALA A 11 -14.34 -15.18 66.90
C ALA A 11 -15.22 -14.40 65.89
N ALA A 12 -15.54 -14.98 64.75
CA ALA A 12 -16.61 -14.49 63.87
C ALA A 12 -17.13 -15.61 62.97
N LEU A 13 -17.60 -16.70 63.58
CA LEU A 13 -18.37 -17.75 62.90
C LEU A 13 -19.63 -17.97 63.73
N ALA A 14 -20.78 -17.78 63.06
CA ALA A 14 -22.16 -18.15 63.44
C ALA A 14 -23.13 -16.96 63.59
N ILE A 15 -23.65 -16.48 62.46
CA ILE A 15 -25.01 -15.92 62.38
C ILE A 15 -25.71 -16.65 61.21
N PRO A 16 -26.83 -17.35 61.44
CA PRO A 16 -27.64 -17.89 60.36
C PRO A 16 -28.58 -16.79 59.83
N LEU A 17 -28.42 -16.42 58.57
CA LEU A 17 -29.43 -15.62 57.87
C LEU A 17 -30.47 -16.58 57.26
N LEU A 18 -31.66 -16.57 57.86
CA LEU A 18 -32.89 -17.09 57.27
C LEU A 18 -33.27 -16.24 56.05
N THR A 19 -33.44 -16.87 54.90
CA THR A 19 -34.16 -16.28 53.76
C THR A 19 -35.46 -17.04 53.53
N PRO A 20 -36.57 -16.35 53.17
CA PRO A 20 -37.83 -17.01 52.85
C PRO A 20 -37.78 -17.59 51.44
N SER A 21 -38.22 -18.84 51.30
CA SER A 21 -38.48 -19.46 50.00
C SER A 21 -39.73 -18.84 49.37
N PHE A 22 -39.56 -18.12 48.26
CA PHE A 22 -40.66 -17.85 47.34
C PHE A 22 -40.83 -19.07 46.42
N VAL A 23 -41.95 -19.76 46.55
CA VAL A 23 -42.43 -20.75 45.57
C VAL A 23 -43.07 -19.96 44.43
N ALA A 24 -42.44 -19.96 43.26
CA ALA A 24 -43.08 -19.54 42.01
C ALA A 24 -43.74 -20.78 41.39
N ALA A 25 -45.03 -20.65 41.07
CA ALA A 25 -45.83 -21.66 40.40
C ALA A 25 -45.36 -21.85 38.94
N ALA A 26 -45.37 -23.10 38.47
CA ALA A 26 -45.17 -23.44 37.06
C ALA A 26 -46.33 -22.91 36.21
N PRO A 27 -46.09 -22.40 34.98
CA PRO A 27 -47.16 -22.18 34.02
C PRO A 27 -47.64 -23.52 33.47
N GLY A 28 -48.97 -23.62 33.29
CA GLY A 28 -49.63 -24.81 32.75
C GLY A 28 -49.38 -24.96 31.26
N ASP A 29 -49.13 -26.20 30.86
CA ASP A 29 -49.21 -26.68 29.48
C ASP A 29 -50.67 -26.56 29.02
N ASP A 30 -50.91 -25.79 27.96
CA ASP A 30 -51.97 -25.99 26.95
C ASP A 30 -51.94 -24.83 25.95
N ALA A 31 -51.04 -24.91 24.97
CA ALA A 31 -51.13 -24.16 23.72
C ALA A 31 -50.58 -25.03 22.58
N GLU A 32 -51.48 -25.52 21.72
CA GLU A 32 -51.11 -26.20 20.47
C GLU A 32 -50.48 -25.20 19.48
N PRO A 33 -49.31 -25.49 18.89
CA PRO A 33 -48.79 -24.69 17.79
C PRO A 33 -49.34 -25.20 16.45
N GLY A 34 -50.13 -24.35 15.79
CA GLY A 34 -50.42 -24.47 14.36
C GLY A 34 -49.18 -24.13 13.53
N GLY A 35 -49.00 -24.85 12.42
CA GLY A 35 -47.75 -24.95 11.68
C GLY A 35 -47.21 -23.65 11.09
N GLU A 36 -45.97 -23.38 11.44
CA GLU A 36 -44.87 -22.77 10.67
C GLU A 36 -43.65 -22.87 11.60
N GLY A 37 -42.51 -23.37 11.10
CA GLY A 37 -41.36 -23.72 11.93
C GLY A 37 -40.99 -22.63 12.95
N SER A 38 -40.97 -22.99 14.23
CA SER A 38 -40.65 -22.03 15.30
C SER A 38 -39.15 -22.06 15.64
N PHE A 39 -38.64 -20.93 16.13
CA PHE A 39 -37.25 -20.82 16.60
C PHE A 39 -37.22 -20.75 18.12
N LEU A 40 -36.34 -21.54 18.75
CA LEU A 40 -36.08 -21.46 20.19
C LEU A 40 -34.66 -20.90 20.44
N ILE A 41 -34.57 -19.85 21.26
CA ILE A 41 -33.31 -19.26 21.69
C ILE A 41 -32.85 -19.98 22.95
N ILE A 42 -31.76 -20.76 22.85
CA ILE A 42 -31.12 -21.40 24.01
C ILE A 42 -30.08 -20.44 24.59
N ARG A 43 -30.20 -20.20 25.89
CA ARG A 43 -29.33 -19.28 26.65
C ARG A 43 -28.13 -20.02 27.25
N SER A 44 -27.04 -19.29 27.50
CA SER A 44 -25.79 -19.85 28.05
C SER A 44 -25.91 -20.45 29.45
N ASP A 45 -27.00 -20.20 30.17
CA ASP A 45 -27.28 -20.76 31.49
C ASP A 45 -28.01 -22.11 31.46
N GLU A 46 -28.38 -22.62 30.27
CA GLU A 46 -28.99 -23.94 30.10
C GLU A 46 -27.94 -25.07 30.11
N LYS A 47 -28.24 -26.17 30.81
CA LYS A 47 -27.27 -27.26 31.09
C LYS A 47 -27.03 -28.20 29.90
N GLU A 48 -25.74 -28.33 29.56
CA GLU A 48 -25.09 -29.38 28.73
C GLU A 48 -25.65 -29.64 27.31
N HIS A 49 -24.99 -29.08 26.29
CA HIS A 49 -25.08 -29.55 24.90
C HIS A 49 -23.69 -29.78 24.27
N LYS A 50 -23.52 -30.94 23.63
CA LYS A 50 -22.22 -31.54 23.23
C LYS A 50 -21.57 -30.96 21.96
N LEU A 51 -21.98 -29.78 21.51
CA LEU A 51 -21.90 -29.46 20.07
C LEU A 51 -20.54 -28.98 19.53
N LEU A 52 -19.67 -28.22 20.22
CA LEU A 52 -18.59 -27.54 19.47
C LEU A 52 -17.27 -27.33 20.25
N LYS A 53 -16.18 -27.97 19.81
CA LYS A 53 -14.82 -27.85 20.41
C LYS A 53 -13.81 -27.00 19.61
N LYS A 54 -14.10 -26.54 18.39
CA LYS A 54 -13.09 -25.87 17.54
C LYS A 54 -13.49 -24.54 16.87
N THR A 55 -14.78 -24.23 16.72
CA THR A 55 -15.22 -23.06 15.92
C THR A 55 -15.43 -21.77 16.74
N CYS A 56 -15.50 -21.86 18.07
CA CYS A 56 -16.13 -20.82 18.91
C CYS A 56 -15.17 -19.87 19.66
N LYS A 57 -13.84 -20.08 19.67
CA LYS A 57 -12.96 -19.27 20.53
C LYS A 57 -12.77 -17.80 20.09
N VAL A 58 -13.16 -17.44 18.87
CA VAL A 58 -13.02 -16.05 18.35
C VAL A 58 -14.19 -15.17 18.80
N CYS A 59 -15.40 -15.73 18.92
CA CYS A 59 -16.61 -14.99 19.28
C CYS A 59 -16.94 -14.99 20.78
N HIS A 60 -16.19 -15.73 21.61
CA HIS A 60 -16.50 -15.87 23.04
C HIS A 60 -15.26 -15.61 23.91
N ARG A 61 -15.07 -14.35 24.30
CA ARG A 61 -14.47 -14.02 25.60
C ARG A 61 -15.58 -14.16 26.65
N GLU A 62 -15.27 -14.89 27.72
CA GLU A 62 -16.07 -15.17 28.92
C GLU A 62 -17.34 -14.32 29.08
N GLY A 63 -18.54 -14.92 28.97
CA GLY A 63 -19.76 -14.20 29.34
C GLY A 63 -21.07 -14.81 28.88
N GLU A 64 -21.40 -14.74 27.60
CA GLU A 64 -22.77 -14.99 27.14
C GLU A 64 -22.77 -15.70 25.77
N MET A 65 -23.55 -16.78 25.64
CA MET A 65 -23.76 -17.52 24.40
C MET A 65 -25.21 -17.31 23.94
N PHE A 66 -25.41 -17.15 22.64
CA PHE A 66 -26.70 -17.34 21.98
C PHE A 66 -26.56 -18.51 21.01
N PHE A 67 -27.39 -19.53 21.14
CA PHE A 67 -27.51 -20.58 20.13
C PHE A 67 -28.83 -20.44 19.39
N PHE A 68 -28.81 -20.80 18.10
CA PHE A 68 -30.02 -21.02 17.32
C PHE A 68 -30.33 -22.52 17.34
N LEU A 69 -31.39 -22.92 18.05
CA LEU A 69 -31.95 -24.25 17.90
C LEU A 69 -32.85 -24.22 16.65
N VAL A 70 -32.45 -24.96 15.62
CA VAL A 70 -33.29 -25.17 14.44
C VAL A 70 -34.16 -26.38 14.74
N THR A 71 -35.46 -26.16 14.88
CA THR A 71 -36.45 -27.24 14.93
C THR A 71 -37.18 -27.30 13.59
N ALA A 72 -37.46 -28.52 13.13
CA ALA A 72 -38.27 -28.76 11.94
C ALA A 72 -39.30 -29.84 12.26
N ASP A 73 -40.42 -29.83 11.55
CA ASP A 73 -41.56 -30.73 11.81
C ASP A 73 -41.26 -32.18 11.42
N ASP A 74 -40.19 -32.42 10.66
CA ASP A 74 -39.74 -33.74 10.22
C ASP A 74 -38.20 -33.84 10.14
N GLU A 75 -37.70 -35.08 10.19
CA GLU A 75 -36.26 -35.38 10.16
C GLU A 75 -35.59 -34.97 8.84
N ASP A 76 -36.32 -34.93 7.72
CA ASP A 76 -35.76 -34.59 6.41
C ASP A 76 -35.45 -33.08 6.32
N SER A 77 -36.35 -32.25 6.84
CA SER A 77 -36.19 -30.79 6.95
C SER A 77 -35.06 -30.43 7.92
N LEU A 78 -34.94 -31.17 9.03
CA LEU A 78 -33.84 -31.00 9.99
C LEU A 78 -32.49 -31.43 9.38
N ALA A 79 -32.48 -32.55 8.64
CA ALA A 79 -31.30 -33.03 7.93
C ALA A 79 -30.84 -32.04 6.85
N MET A 80 -31.78 -31.45 6.11
CA MET A 80 -31.48 -30.44 5.08
C MET A 80 -30.89 -29.16 5.67
N ALA A 81 -31.45 -28.67 6.78
CA ALA A 81 -30.89 -27.53 7.51
C ALA A 81 -29.48 -27.87 8.04
N HIS A 82 -29.28 -29.06 8.58
CA HIS A 82 -27.99 -29.52 9.05
C HIS A 82 -26.96 -29.66 7.90
N GLU A 83 -27.32 -30.20 6.74
CA GLU A 83 -26.43 -30.31 5.57
C GLU A 83 -26.06 -28.94 5.00
N THR A 84 -27.02 -28.01 4.96
CA THR A 84 -26.82 -26.62 4.53
C THR A 84 -25.87 -25.88 5.48
N LEU A 85 -26.10 -25.98 6.79
CA LEU A 85 -25.28 -25.32 7.82
C LEU A 85 -23.90 -25.98 8.00
N SER A 86 -23.78 -27.28 7.72
CA SER A 86 -22.50 -28.01 7.81
C SER A 86 -21.68 -27.97 6.51
N GLY A 87 -22.22 -27.38 5.43
CA GLY A 87 -21.55 -27.28 4.14
C GLY A 87 -21.32 -28.64 3.47
N LYS A 88 -22.10 -29.67 3.82
CA LYS A 88 -21.96 -31.05 3.33
C LYS A 88 -22.77 -31.35 2.06
N LEU A 89 -23.60 -30.41 1.60
CA LEU A 89 -24.23 -30.54 0.30
C LEU A 89 -23.14 -30.46 -0.78
N GLU A 90 -22.65 -31.61 -1.25
CA GLU A 90 -21.83 -31.69 -2.46
C GLU A 90 -22.72 -31.36 -3.65
N THR A 91 -22.83 -30.08 -3.98
CA THR A 91 -23.37 -29.67 -5.26
C THR A 91 -22.36 -30.05 -6.34
N THR A 92 -22.61 -31.17 -7.01
CA THR A 92 -22.01 -31.46 -8.32
C THR A 92 -22.54 -30.47 -9.34
N THR A 93 -21.95 -29.29 -9.38
CA THR A 93 -21.94 -28.31 -10.47
C THR A 93 -20.95 -27.24 -10.05
N SER A 94 -20.07 -26.81 -10.97
CA SER A 94 -19.29 -25.55 -10.93
C SER A 94 -19.31 -24.84 -9.57
N ARG A 95 -18.19 -24.81 -8.82
CA ARG A 95 -18.04 -24.05 -7.55
C ARG A 95 -18.52 -22.60 -7.73
N VAL A 96 -19.83 -22.37 -7.58
CA VAL A 96 -20.39 -21.05 -7.43
C VAL A 96 -19.95 -20.64 -6.05
N VAL A 97 -19.12 -19.61 -5.98
CA VAL A 97 -18.71 -19.01 -4.72
C VAL A 97 -19.96 -18.39 -4.12
N VAL A 98 -20.61 -19.11 -3.20
CA VAL A 98 -21.78 -18.59 -2.48
C VAL A 98 -21.28 -17.65 -1.41
N ASN A 99 -21.88 -16.45 -1.35
CA ASN A 99 -21.60 -15.49 -0.29
C ASN A 99 -21.82 -16.12 1.08
N PRO A 100 -20.80 -16.21 1.97
CA PRO A 100 -20.98 -16.83 3.28
C PRO A 100 -21.99 -16.07 4.15
N HIS A 101 -22.23 -14.79 3.86
CA HIS A 101 -23.20 -13.95 4.56
C HIS A 101 -24.63 -14.17 4.09
N ALA A 102 -24.85 -14.67 2.86
CA ALA A 102 -26.20 -14.88 2.34
C ALA A 102 -26.99 -15.98 3.07
N ALA A 103 -26.30 -16.83 3.84
CA ALA A 103 -26.90 -17.85 4.71
C ALA A 103 -27.03 -17.41 6.18
N THR A 104 -26.57 -16.20 6.52
CA THR A 104 -26.67 -15.67 7.88
C THR A 104 -28.08 -15.13 8.11
N MET A 105 -28.70 -15.49 9.24
CA MET A 105 -30.02 -14.97 9.57
C MET A 105 -29.98 -13.44 9.73
N CYS A 106 -30.98 -12.74 9.21
CA CYS A 106 -31.01 -11.28 9.20
C CYS A 106 -30.77 -10.67 10.59
N LEU A 107 -31.35 -11.26 11.64
CA LEU A 107 -31.22 -10.81 13.04
C LEU A 107 -29.81 -10.90 13.64
N PHE A 108 -28.87 -11.57 12.96
CA PHE A 108 -27.49 -11.58 13.38
C PHE A 108 -26.83 -10.22 13.16
N CYS A 109 -27.13 -9.58 12.03
CA CYS A 109 -26.58 -8.30 11.64
C CYS A 109 -27.54 -7.14 11.97
N HIS A 110 -28.84 -7.39 11.83
CA HIS A 110 -29.89 -6.38 12.01
C HIS A 110 -30.50 -6.48 13.42
N LEU A 111 -30.87 -5.34 13.99
CA LEU A 111 -31.56 -5.29 15.27
C LEU A 111 -32.99 -5.81 15.17
N THR A 112 -33.65 -5.53 14.05
CA THR A 112 -34.97 -6.03 13.65
C THR A 112 -34.88 -6.72 12.29
N PRO A 113 -35.66 -7.77 12.02
CA PRO A 113 -35.66 -8.40 10.70
C PRO A 113 -36.15 -7.38 9.67
N PRO A 114 -35.39 -7.11 8.59
CA PRO A 114 -35.86 -6.25 7.52
C PRO A 114 -36.91 -6.98 6.68
N GLU A 115 -37.92 -6.25 6.23
CA GLU A 115 -38.90 -6.68 5.24
C GLU A 115 -38.48 -6.25 3.82
N GLU A 116 -39.04 -6.91 2.81
CA GLU A 116 -38.77 -6.54 1.42
C GLU A 116 -39.30 -5.14 1.12
N GLY A 117 -38.42 -4.26 0.63
CA GLY A 117 -38.78 -2.87 0.31
C GLY A 117 -38.61 -1.89 1.48
N ASP A 118 -38.16 -2.37 2.65
CA ASP A 118 -37.80 -1.49 3.76
C ASP A 118 -36.79 -0.42 3.33
N ASP A 119 -36.98 0.79 3.90
CA ASP A 119 -36.01 1.87 3.72
C ASP A 119 -34.69 1.48 4.36
N VAL A 120 -33.69 1.24 3.50
CA VAL A 120 -32.33 0.87 3.86
C VAL A 120 -31.68 1.91 4.79
N ALA A 121 -32.10 3.18 4.73
CA ALA A 121 -31.60 4.23 5.61
C ALA A 121 -32.17 4.14 7.04
N ALA A 122 -33.35 3.53 7.21
CA ALA A 122 -34.01 3.36 8.51
C ALA A 122 -33.56 2.07 9.25
N MET A 123 -32.81 1.21 8.57
CA MET A 123 -32.33 -0.04 9.16
C MET A 123 -31.33 0.22 10.30
N THR A 124 -31.48 -0.53 11.38
CA THR A 124 -30.55 -0.52 12.52
C THR A 124 -29.83 -1.85 12.63
N PHE A 125 -28.54 -1.78 12.93
CA PHE A 125 -27.63 -2.92 13.03
C PHE A 125 -27.34 -3.24 14.49
N ARG A 126 -27.03 -4.50 14.78
CA ARG A 126 -26.68 -4.94 16.14
C ARG A 126 -25.16 -4.88 16.33
N THR A 127 -24.70 -4.13 17.33
CA THR A 127 -23.28 -4.14 17.75
C THR A 127 -22.99 -5.29 18.72
N LEU A 128 -21.69 -5.52 19.03
CA LEU A 128 -21.25 -6.51 20.02
C LEU A 128 -21.89 -6.33 21.40
N ASP A 129 -22.13 -5.08 21.81
CA ASP A 129 -22.76 -4.75 23.08
C ASP A 129 -24.31 -4.67 22.98
N GLY A 130 -24.88 -5.14 21.87
CA GLY A 130 -26.32 -5.23 21.65
C GLY A 130 -27.01 -3.87 21.40
N LYS A 131 -26.23 -2.81 21.18
CA LYS A 131 -26.77 -1.48 20.89
C LYS A 131 -27.10 -1.34 19.39
N PRO A 132 -28.04 -0.45 19.05
CA PRO A 132 -28.25 -0.07 17.66
C PRO A 132 -27.03 0.67 17.12
N ALA A 133 -26.56 0.25 15.95
CA ALA A 133 -25.68 1.00 15.07
C ALA A 133 -26.48 1.44 13.84
N ASP A 134 -26.17 2.63 13.34
CA ASP A 134 -26.68 3.12 12.06
C ASP A 134 -25.81 2.64 10.91
N ARG A 135 -26.17 3.03 9.69
CA ARG A 135 -25.44 2.69 8.47
C ARG A 135 -24.03 3.30 8.43
N GLU A 136 -23.83 4.47 9.04
CA GLU A 136 -22.52 5.14 9.09
C GLU A 136 -21.53 4.37 9.98
N THR A 137 -22.05 3.71 11.00
CA THR A 137 -21.29 2.90 11.96
C THR A 137 -21.29 1.40 11.62
N VAL A 138 -21.80 0.98 10.46
CA VAL A 138 -21.83 -0.43 10.03
C VAL A 138 -20.44 -1.11 10.04
N GLY A 139 -19.37 -0.33 9.93
CA GLY A 139 -18.00 -0.84 10.10
C GLY A 139 -17.74 -1.49 11.46
N ASP A 140 -18.41 -1.04 12.53
CA ASP A 140 -18.33 -1.65 13.86
C ASP A 140 -18.91 -3.07 13.89
N LEU A 141 -20.00 -3.31 13.15
CA LEU A 141 -20.57 -4.64 12.96
C LEU A 141 -19.56 -5.55 12.25
N CYS A 142 -18.92 -5.08 11.18
CA CYS A 142 -17.94 -5.87 10.45
C CYS A 142 -16.72 -6.24 11.33
N ARG A 143 -16.27 -5.31 12.18
CA ARG A 143 -15.15 -5.52 13.12
C ARG A 143 -15.41 -6.62 14.14
N MET A 144 -16.66 -7.01 14.38
CA MET A 144 -16.99 -8.10 15.30
C MET A 144 -16.37 -9.43 14.84
N CYS A 145 -16.49 -9.72 13.54
CA CYS A 145 -15.97 -10.94 12.93
C CYS A 145 -14.62 -10.70 12.25
N HIS A 146 -14.35 -9.47 11.81
CA HIS A 146 -13.11 -9.05 11.16
C HIS A 146 -12.35 -8.07 12.03
N GLN A 147 -11.93 -8.50 13.22
CA GLN A 147 -11.24 -7.65 14.21
C GLN A 147 -9.99 -6.97 13.64
N ASP A 148 -9.36 -7.61 12.65
CA ASP A 148 -8.20 -7.09 11.97
C ASP A 148 -8.52 -6.24 10.74
N ALA A 149 -9.78 -6.08 10.30
CA ALA A 149 -10.11 -5.35 9.08
C ALA A 149 -9.59 -3.90 9.09
N GLY A 150 -9.54 -3.23 10.24
CA GLY A 150 -8.96 -1.88 10.32
C GLY A 150 -7.44 -1.83 10.06
N ASN A 151 -6.71 -2.93 10.33
CA ASN A 151 -5.25 -2.99 10.29
C ASN A 151 -4.71 -3.89 9.15
N LYS A 152 -5.50 -4.86 8.69
CA LYS A 152 -5.16 -5.91 7.72
C LYS A 152 -6.08 -5.96 6.51
N HIS A 153 -7.16 -5.17 6.47
CA HIS A 153 -7.75 -4.88 5.16
C HIS A 153 -6.67 -4.12 4.43
N SER A 154 -5.93 -4.84 3.59
CA SER A 154 -4.93 -4.28 2.70
C SER A 154 -5.55 -3.02 2.13
N ARG A 155 -4.91 -1.86 2.32
CA ARG A 155 -5.39 -0.61 1.75
C ARG A 155 -5.57 -0.91 0.27
N VAL A 156 -6.79 -1.13 -0.20
CA VAL A 156 -7.07 -1.34 -1.62
C VAL A 156 -7.39 0.01 -2.25
N ILE A 157 -7.72 0.99 -1.41
CA ILE A 157 -7.91 2.38 -1.79
C ILE A 157 -6.92 3.16 -0.95
N ASP A 158 -5.96 3.83 -1.59
CA ASP A 158 -4.91 4.58 -0.89
C ASP A 158 -5.47 5.85 -0.23
N ASP A 159 -6.35 6.53 -0.95
CA ASP A 159 -7.03 7.75 -0.52
C ASP A 159 -8.53 7.63 -0.82
N PRO A 160 -9.35 7.20 0.17
CA PRO A 160 -10.79 7.06 0.00
C PRO A 160 -11.52 8.36 -0.37
N GLU A 161 -11.00 9.52 0.05
CA GLU A 161 -11.64 10.80 -0.25
C GLU A 161 -11.45 11.15 -1.73
N SER A 162 -10.23 11.01 -2.24
CA SER A 162 -9.94 11.21 -3.67
C SER A 162 -10.62 10.15 -4.56
N ALA A 163 -10.79 8.92 -4.06
CA ALA A 163 -11.41 7.83 -4.82
C ALA A 163 -12.95 7.92 -4.97
N ILE A 164 -13.62 8.85 -4.28
CA ILE A 164 -15.09 8.90 -4.25
C ILE A 164 -15.70 9.09 -5.64
N GLY A 165 -15.08 9.92 -6.49
CA GLY A 165 -15.54 10.14 -7.87
C GLY A 165 -15.53 8.84 -8.68
N ASP A 166 -14.44 8.10 -8.62
CA ASP A 166 -14.29 6.81 -9.31
C ASP A 166 -15.27 5.76 -8.77
N LEU A 167 -15.49 5.73 -7.45
CA LEU A 167 -16.45 4.85 -6.81
C LEU A 167 -17.90 5.16 -7.23
N VAL A 168 -18.25 6.44 -7.39
CA VAL A 168 -19.57 6.86 -7.91
C VAL A 168 -19.74 6.44 -9.36
N VAL A 169 -18.72 6.66 -10.21
CA VAL A 169 -18.74 6.22 -11.62
C VAL A 169 -18.91 4.71 -11.74
N ALA A 170 -18.30 3.95 -10.83
CA ALA A 170 -18.43 2.50 -10.74
C ALA A 170 -19.75 2.01 -10.08
N GLY A 171 -20.62 2.92 -9.64
CA GLY A 171 -21.90 2.60 -8.99
C GLY A 171 -21.75 1.99 -7.59
N LEU A 172 -20.63 2.24 -6.91
CA LEU A 172 -20.33 1.69 -5.58
C LEU A 172 -20.66 2.64 -4.44
N ALA A 173 -20.63 3.95 -4.71
CA ALA A 173 -20.91 5.01 -3.76
C ALA A 173 -21.87 6.04 -4.35
N VAL A 174 -22.41 6.89 -3.48
CA VAL A 174 -23.15 8.11 -3.85
C VAL A 174 -22.31 9.33 -3.46
N GLU A 175 -22.46 10.43 -4.20
CA GLU A 175 -21.75 11.68 -3.89
C GLU A 175 -22.02 12.14 -2.45
N GLY A 176 -20.94 12.48 -1.73
CA GLY A 176 -21.00 12.86 -0.31
C GLY A 176 -21.06 11.69 0.69
N GLN A 177 -21.15 10.44 0.23
CA GLN A 177 -21.13 9.27 1.10
C GLN A 177 -19.70 8.96 1.58
N SER A 178 -19.54 8.62 2.86
CA SER A 178 -18.27 8.07 3.37
C SER A 178 -18.02 6.66 2.83
N VAL A 179 -16.75 6.36 2.51
CA VAL A 179 -16.34 5.02 2.07
C VAL A 179 -16.27 4.09 3.28
N ASN A 180 -16.98 2.97 3.22
CA ASN A 180 -16.98 1.95 4.26
C ASN A 180 -17.00 0.53 3.66
N CYS A 181 -17.04 -0.51 4.51
CA CYS A 181 -17.01 -1.90 4.06
C CYS A 181 -18.11 -2.22 3.04
N SER A 182 -19.32 -1.69 3.25
CA SER A 182 -20.46 -1.91 2.36
C SER A 182 -20.39 -1.12 1.05
N THR A 183 -19.44 -0.19 0.90
CA THR A 183 -19.18 0.49 -0.38
C THR A 183 -18.69 -0.53 -1.41
N CYS A 184 -17.72 -1.39 -1.01
CA CYS A 184 -17.09 -2.36 -1.90
C CYS A 184 -17.64 -3.77 -1.77
N HIS A 185 -18.16 -4.14 -0.59
CA HIS A 185 -18.67 -5.49 -0.33
C HIS A 185 -20.19 -5.57 -0.42
N ASP A 186 -20.69 -6.72 -0.87
CA ASP A 186 -22.10 -7.10 -0.89
C ASP A 186 -22.32 -8.29 0.05
N MET A 187 -23.15 -8.10 1.06
CA MET A 187 -23.45 -9.10 2.09
C MET A 187 -24.72 -9.91 1.79
N HIS A 188 -25.53 -9.46 0.83
CA HIS A 188 -26.85 -10.04 0.57
C HIS A 188 -26.89 -10.79 -0.75
N SER A 189 -26.12 -10.35 -1.76
CA SER A 189 -26.11 -11.04 -3.04
C SER A 189 -25.57 -12.46 -2.89
N LYS A 190 -26.30 -13.42 -3.49
CA LYS A 190 -25.83 -14.79 -3.68
C LYS A 190 -24.68 -14.87 -4.68
N GLN A 191 -24.55 -13.86 -5.55
CA GLN A 191 -23.53 -13.74 -6.58
C GLN A 191 -22.56 -12.63 -6.21
N VAL A 192 -21.45 -13.04 -5.60
CA VAL A 192 -20.34 -12.15 -5.27
C VAL A 192 -19.05 -12.79 -5.74
N SER A 193 -18.01 -11.97 -5.94
CA SER A 193 -16.68 -12.51 -6.25
C SER A 193 -16.06 -13.25 -5.04
N SER A 194 -14.85 -13.77 -5.21
CA SER A 194 -14.07 -14.52 -4.20
C SER A 194 -13.74 -13.77 -2.88
N SER A 195 -14.37 -12.63 -2.59
CA SER A 195 -14.27 -11.89 -1.31
C SER A 195 -15.52 -11.06 -1.01
N SER A 196 -16.69 -11.49 -1.48
CA SER A 196 -17.94 -10.74 -1.31
C SER A 196 -17.91 -9.33 -1.92
N LEU A 197 -17.13 -9.08 -2.99
CA LEU A 197 -17.07 -7.76 -3.63
C LEU A 197 -18.28 -7.55 -4.55
N LYS A 198 -18.78 -6.31 -4.57
CA LYS A 198 -19.80 -5.86 -5.55
C LYS A 198 -19.24 -5.96 -6.97
N LEU A 199 -20.12 -6.20 -7.94
CA LEU A 199 -19.73 -6.29 -9.36
C LEU A 199 -19.02 -5.01 -9.85
N GLY A 200 -19.50 -3.83 -9.45
CA GLY A 200 -18.88 -2.55 -9.80
C GLY A 200 -17.45 -2.37 -9.29
N PHE A 201 -17.01 -3.16 -8.29
CA PHE A 201 -15.66 -3.07 -7.76
C PHE A 201 -14.60 -3.40 -8.82
N LYS A 202 -14.90 -4.33 -9.74
CA LYS A 202 -13.99 -4.65 -10.85
C LYS A 202 -13.79 -3.44 -11.76
N ASP A 203 -14.85 -2.71 -12.07
CA ASP A 203 -14.79 -1.52 -12.91
C ASP A 203 -14.05 -0.38 -12.21
N PHE A 204 -14.29 -0.18 -10.91
CA PHE A 204 -13.49 0.73 -10.09
C PHE A 204 -12.01 0.35 -10.12
N ALA A 205 -11.69 -0.92 -9.85
CA ALA A 205 -10.32 -1.40 -9.76
C ALA A 205 -9.55 -1.23 -11.07
N LYS A 206 -10.22 -1.47 -12.20
CA LYS A 206 -9.63 -1.32 -13.53
C LYS A 206 -9.40 0.15 -13.92
N ASN A 207 -10.24 1.08 -13.48
CA ASN A 207 -10.21 2.43 -14.04
C ASN A 207 -9.69 3.50 -13.07
N SER A 208 -9.63 3.21 -11.77
CA SER A 208 -9.18 4.16 -10.77
C SER A 208 -7.66 4.21 -10.67
N ILE A 209 -7.11 5.42 -10.56
CA ILE A 209 -5.71 5.64 -10.18
C ILE A 209 -5.50 5.56 -8.66
N HIS A 210 -6.58 5.57 -7.88
CA HIS A 210 -6.57 5.56 -6.42
C HIS A 210 -6.65 4.14 -5.83
N ILE A 211 -6.68 3.13 -6.69
CA ILE A 211 -6.52 1.74 -6.25
C ILE A 211 -5.06 1.49 -5.86
N TYR A 212 -4.88 0.76 -4.76
CA TYR A 212 -3.61 0.17 -4.38
C TYR A 212 -3.62 -1.31 -4.77
N PRO A 213 -3.07 -1.65 -5.96
CA PRO A 213 -3.16 -3.00 -6.50
C PRO A 213 -2.22 -3.98 -5.79
N HIS A 214 -1.21 -3.47 -5.10
CA HIS A 214 -0.17 -4.27 -4.48
C HIS A 214 -0.64 -4.88 -3.15
N ALA A 215 -0.08 -6.03 -2.77
CA ALA A 215 -0.32 -6.68 -1.47
C ALA A 215 -1.77 -7.12 -1.17
N SER A 216 -2.71 -7.05 -2.12
CA SER A 216 -4.12 -7.35 -1.88
C SER A 216 -4.74 -8.21 -2.98
N LYS A 217 -5.59 -9.18 -2.57
CA LYS A 217 -6.35 -9.99 -3.52
C LYS A 217 -7.35 -9.16 -4.33
N GLY A 218 -8.01 -8.19 -3.68
CA GLY A 218 -8.91 -7.27 -4.35
C GLY A 218 -8.18 -6.36 -5.35
N GLY A 219 -6.97 -5.92 -5.01
CA GLY A 219 -6.11 -5.12 -5.88
C GLY A 219 -5.64 -5.85 -7.12
N CYS A 220 -5.57 -7.20 -7.12
CA CYS A 220 -5.27 -7.96 -8.33
C CYS A 220 -6.25 -7.65 -9.46
N LEU A 221 -7.51 -7.33 -9.15
CA LEU A 221 -8.53 -6.96 -10.15
C LEU A 221 -8.22 -5.64 -10.88
N ALA A 222 -7.25 -4.87 -10.42
CA ALA A 222 -6.78 -3.69 -11.14
C ALA A 222 -6.00 -4.07 -12.40
N CYS A 223 -5.23 -5.15 -12.33
CA CYS A 223 -4.34 -5.58 -13.41
C CYS A 223 -4.88 -6.79 -14.16
N HIS A 224 -5.71 -7.62 -13.52
CA HIS A 224 -6.17 -8.89 -14.06
C HIS A 224 -7.64 -8.88 -14.48
N THR A 225 -7.92 -9.56 -15.60
CA THR A 225 -9.26 -9.68 -16.19
C THR A 225 -10.17 -10.65 -15.42
N GLU A 226 -9.61 -11.56 -14.64
CA GLU A 226 -10.32 -12.62 -13.91
C GLU A 226 -9.72 -12.83 -12.52
N ASP A 227 -10.47 -13.53 -11.67
CA ASP A 227 -9.95 -14.04 -10.40
C ASP A 227 -8.77 -14.98 -10.69
N MET A 228 -7.58 -14.56 -10.27
CA MET A 228 -6.33 -15.31 -10.44
C MET A 228 -6.46 -16.71 -9.85
N LYS A 229 -6.42 -17.73 -10.70
CA LYS A 229 -6.34 -19.12 -10.23
C LYS A 229 -4.99 -19.34 -9.56
N PRO A 230 -4.92 -20.01 -8.40
CA PRO A 230 -3.65 -20.42 -7.81
C PRO A 230 -2.81 -21.15 -8.85
N PHE A 231 -1.56 -20.70 -9.04
CA PHE A 231 -0.59 -21.30 -9.98
C PHE A 231 -0.98 -21.22 -11.47
N GLY A 232 -1.97 -20.40 -11.84
CA GLY A 232 -2.30 -20.11 -13.24
C GLY A 232 -1.37 -19.05 -13.85
N THR A 233 -1.26 -19.04 -15.17
CA THR A 233 -0.61 -17.93 -15.89
C THR A 233 -1.44 -16.67 -15.66
N PRO A 234 -0.84 -15.56 -15.17
CA PRO A 234 -1.56 -14.31 -15.02
C PRO A 234 -2.07 -13.81 -16.36
N VAL A 235 -3.33 -13.37 -16.39
CA VAL A 235 -3.93 -12.69 -17.55
C VAL A 235 -4.13 -11.23 -17.17
N PHE A 236 -3.52 -10.32 -17.92
CA PHE A 236 -3.57 -8.90 -17.65
C PHE A 236 -4.59 -8.19 -18.56
N TYR A 237 -5.07 -7.00 -18.16
CA TYR A 237 -5.81 -6.13 -19.09
C TYR A 237 -4.92 -5.58 -20.19
N ASP A 238 -3.68 -5.23 -19.82
CA ASP A 238 -2.68 -4.62 -20.69
C ASP A 238 -1.47 -5.53 -20.77
N ASP A 239 -1.15 -5.99 -21.98
CA ASP A 239 -0.04 -6.91 -22.23
C ASP A 239 1.32 -6.22 -22.01
N ASP A 240 1.44 -4.92 -22.28
CA ASP A 240 2.66 -4.15 -21.99
C ASP A 240 2.74 -3.79 -20.49
N PRO A 241 3.78 -4.27 -19.77
CA PRO A 241 3.97 -3.90 -18.37
C PRO A 241 4.13 -2.40 -18.13
N VAL A 242 4.67 -1.63 -19.11
CA VAL A 242 4.82 -0.19 -18.97
C VAL A 242 3.44 0.46 -18.87
N ASP A 243 2.55 0.20 -19.84
CA ASP A 243 1.20 0.77 -19.90
C ASP A 243 0.39 0.41 -18.65
N ARG A 244 0.53 -0.83 -18.18
CA ARG A 244 -0.13 -1.33 -16.96
C ARG A 244 0.29 -0.53 -15.72
N CYS A 245 1.59 -0.27 -15.56
CA CYS A 245 2.12 0.38 -14.37
C CYS A 245 1.86 1.90 -14.37
N VAL A 246 2.00 2.57 -15.52
CA VAL A 246 1.85 4.04 -15.61
C VAL A 246 0.42 4.52 -15.35
N ARG A 247 -0.58 3.66 -15.47
CA ARG A 247 -1.96 3.99 -15.09
C ARG A 247 -2.05 4.46 -13.64
N CYS A 248 -1.41 3.74 -12.72
CA CYS A 248 -1.39 4.09 -11.28
C CYS A 248 -0.14 4.91 -10.90
N HIS A 249 0.89 4.90 -11.74
CA HIS A 249 2.12 5.68 -11.57
C HIS A 249 2.31 6.68 -12.74
N PRO A 250 1.43 7.70 -12.86
CA PRO A 250 1.43 8.62 -14.00
C PRO A 250 2.69 9.51 -14.03
N ASP A 251 3.28 9.78 -12.86
CA ASP A 251 4.59 10.40 -12.76
C ASP A 251 5.63 9.39 -13.23
N ARG A 252 5.97 9.48 -14.52
CA ARG A 252 6.93 8.59 -15.20
C ARG A 252 8.19 8.38 -14.35
N HIS A 253 8.33 7.17 -13.81
CA HIS A 253 9.57 6.70 -13.17
C HIS A 253 10.77 6.66 -14.13
N GLU A 254 10.59 6.99 -15.43
CA GLU A 254 11.64 7.22 -16.44
C GLU A 254 12.79 8.09 -15.90
N ALA A 255 12.46 8.93 -14.94
CA ALA A 255 13.39 9.76 -14.23
C ALA A 255 14.45 8.93 -13.47
N VAL A 256 14.07 7.89 -12.73
CA VAL A 256 14.93 7.10 -11.81
C VAL A 256 15.30 5.74 -12.41
N HIS A 257 14.45 5.17 -13.28
CA HIS A 257 14.66 3.87 -13.92
C HIS A 257 14.35 3.99 -15.41
N ALA A 258 15.35 3.73 -16.26
CA ALA A 258 15.16 3.74 -17.70
C ALA A 258 14.42 2.46 -18.15
N THR A 259 13.13 2.60 -18.49
CA THR A 259 12.41 1.64 -19.33
C THR A 259 12.75 1.94 -20.80
N GLU A 260 12.37 1.05 -21.72
CA GLU A 260 12.64 1.20 -23.16
C GLU A 260 14.12 1.16 -23.56
N VAL A 261 14.99 0.58 -22.72
CA VAL A 261 16.42 0.42 -23.04
C VAL A 261 16.65 -0.97 -23.62
N PHE A 262 17.37 -1.06 -24.75
CA PHE A 262 17.74 -2.36 -25.31
C PHE A 262 18.75 -3.10 -24.43
N SER A 263 18.41 -4.33 -24.06
CA SER A 263 19.41 -5.31 -23.62
C SER A 263 20.17 -5.77 -24.87
N SER A 264 21.49 -5.62 -24.86
CA SER A 264 22.34 -6.13 -25.94
C SER A 264 23.65 -6.64 -25.36
N GLU A 265 24.30 -7.57 -26.05
CA GLU A 265 25.64 -8.04 -25.70
C GLU A 265 26.65 -6.89 -25.53
N LYS A 266 26.41 -5.74 -26.20
CA LYS A 266 27.29 -4.56 -26.19
C LYS A 266 26.94 -3.53 -25.12
N THR A 267 25.70 -3.49 -24.66
CA THR A 267 25.24 -2.52 -23.66
C THR A 267 25.26 -3.16 -22.28
N TYR A 268 24.47 -4.22 -22.09
CA TYR A 268 24.35 -5.00 -20.87
C TYR A 268 23.64 -6.31 -21.23
N PRO A 269 24.25 -7.49 -21.07
CA PRO A 269 23.58 -8.71 -21.43
C PRO A 269 22.68 -9.15 -20.25
N MET A 270 21.48 -8.56 -20.17
CA MET A 270 20.49 -8.88 -19.12
C MET A 270 19.76 -10.20 -19.39
N ASP A 271 19.89 -10.72 -20.61
CA ASP A 271 19.49 -12.05 -21.06
C ASP A 271 20.17 -13.18 -20.25
N PHE A 272 21.39 -12.97 -19.73
CA PHE A 272 22.05 -13.97 -18.87
C PHE A 272 21.41 -14.16 -17.50
N LEU A 273 20.56 -13.23 -17.06
CA LEU A 273 20.00 -13.22 -15.70
C LEU A 273 18.51 -13.56 -15.66
N ASN A 274 17.95 -14.01 -16.80
CA ASN A 274 16.53 -14.32 -16.94
C ASN A 274 15.60 -13.15 -16.55
N PHE A 275 16.07 -11.91 -16.70
CA PHE A 275 15.20 -10.75 -16.52
C PHE A 275 14.18 -10.72 -17.66
N PRO A 276 12.88 -10.52 -17.36
CA PRO A 276 11.88 -10.43 -18.42
C PRO A 276 12.11 -9.14 -19.21
N LEU A 277 12.18 -9.29 -20.51
CA LEU A 277 12.23 -8.19 -21.47
C LEU A 277 10.96 -8.22 -22.31
N ARG A 278 10.60 -7.09 -22.90
CA ARG A 278 9.55 -7.08 -23.92
C ARG A 278 10.04 -7.83 -25.17
N GLU A 279 9.12 -8.23 -26.04
CA GLU A 279 9.41 -8.97 -27.27
C GLU A 279 10.47 -8.31 -28.17
N ASP A 280 10.58 -6.96 -28.14
CA ASP A 280 11.59 -6.19 -28.87
C ASP A 280 12.95 -6.12 -28.17
N GLY A 281 13.15 -6.83 -27.05
CA GLY A 281 14.40 -6.89 -26.30
C GLY A 281 14.64 -5.71 -25.36
N LYS A 282 13.63 -4.85 -25.15
CA LYS A 282 13.74 -3.69 -24.27
C LYS A 282 13.33 -3.97 -22.83
N THR A 283 13.89 -3.17 -21.91
CA THR A 283 13.50 -3.14 -20.50
C THR A 283 12.11 -2.55 -20.31
N THR A 284 11.36 -3.09 -19.36
CA THR A 284 10.06 -2.60 -18.88
C THR A 284 10.07 -2.49 -17.37
N CYS A 285 8.96 -2.07 -16.76
CA CYS A 285 8.80 -2.07 -15.30
C CYS A 285 9.01 -3.50 -14.73
N ALA A 286 8.45 -4.51 -15.39
CA ALA A 286 8.54 -5.91 -14.99
C ALA A 286 9.96 -6.48 -15.05
N THR A 287 10.84 -5.88 -15.86
CA THR A 287 12.26 -6.24 -15.89
C THR A 287 12.86 -6.09 -14.50
N CYS A 288 12.64 -4.95 -13.85
CA CYS A 288 13.24 -4.66 -12.56
C CYS A 288 12.38 -5.03 -11.36
N HIS A 289 11.06 -4.99 -11.54
CA HIS A 289 10.10 -5.23 -10.47
C HIS A 289 9.41 -6.59 -10.61
N ASP A 290 9.33 -7.32 -9.51
CA ASP A 290 8.41 -8.44 -9.38
C ASP A 290 6.97 -7.91 -9.30
N GLU A 291 6.05 -8.66 -9.90
CA GLU A 291 4.62 -8.41 -9.84
C GLU A 291 3.99 -9.49 -8.93
N PRO A 292 4.16 -9.39 -7.60
CA PRO A 292 3.65 -10.43 -6.70
C PRO A 292 2.13 -10.45 -6.74
N CYS A 293 1.58 -11.52 -7.30
CA CYS A 293 0.15 -11.77 -7.32
C CYS A 293 -0.19 -12.79 -6.23
N ASN A 294 -0.90 -12.35 -5.18
CA ASN A 294 -1.31 -13.15 -4.01
C ASN A 294 -0.22 -13.48 -2.97
N GLU A 295 1.01 -13.00 -3.14
CA GLU A 295 2.06 -13.17 -2.15
C GLU A 295 2.11 -12.00 -1.17
N PRO A 296 2.39 -12.25 0.13
CA PRO A 296 2.66 -11.18 1.07
C PRO A 296 3.85 -10.36 0.60
N VAL A 297 3.70 -9.04 0.60
CA VAL A 297 4.80 -8.14 0.25
C VAL A 297 5.86 -8.19 1.32
N SER A 298 7.09 -8.50 0.92
CA SER A 298 8.23 -8.48 1.83
C SER A 298 8.46 -7.05 2.33
N GLU A 299 8.42 -6.85 3.65
CA GLU A 299 8.73 -5.56 4.26
C GLU A 299 10.16 -5.08 3.94
N ARG A 300 11.06 -6.00 3.59
CA ARG A 300 12.45 -5.71 3.19
C ARG A 300 12.60 -5.44 1.69
N ASN A 301 11.55 -5.65 0.89
CA ASN A 301 11.53 -5.41 -0.54
C ASN A 301 10.28 -4.62 -0.95
N ARG A 302 10.04 -3.48 -0.30
CA ARG A 302 8.86 -2.63 -0.54
C ARG A 302 8.79 -2.06 -1.95
N ALA A 303 9.94 -1.95 -2.61
CA ALA A 303 10.04 -1.54 -4.00
C ALA A 303 9.87 -2.71 -4.98
N PHE A 304 9.60 -3.93 -4.50
CA PHE A 304 9.39 -5.11 -5.35
C PHE A 304 10.54 -5.42 -6.29
N LEU A 305 11.80 -5.11 -5.94
CA LEU A 305 12.92 -5.39 -6.83
C LEU A 305 13.07 -6.89 -7.03
N ARG A 306 13.20 -7.31 -8.30
CA ARG A 306 13.29 -8.72 -8.67
C ARG A 306 14.48 -9.39 -8.00
N GLY A 307 14.23 -10.52 -7.35
CA GLY A 307 15.27 -11.26 -6.61
C GLY A 307 15.69 -10.62 -5.28
N GLY A 308 14.97 -9.59 -4.82
CA GLY A 308 15.18 -9.00 -3.51
C GLY A 308 14.78 -9.92 -2.35
N PRO A 309 14.99 -9.49 -1.09
CA PRO A 309 15.46 -8.17 -0.70
C PRO A 309 16.97 -7.97 -0.89
N TYR A 310 17.38 -6.75 -1.21
CA TYR A 310 18.78 -6.33 -1.31
C TYR A 310 19.21 -5.53 -0.08
N SER A 311 20.50 -5.57 0.27
CA SER A 311 21.05 -4.75 1.37
C SER A 311 21.04 -3.27 1.03
N ALA A 312 21.38 -2.92 -0.21
CA ALA A 312 21.27 -1.58 -0.77
C ALA A 312 20.58 -1.65 -2.14
N PHE A 313 19.88 -0.57 -2.52
CA PHE A 313 19.26 -0.48 -3.85
C PHE A 313 20.28 -0.69 -4.99
N THR A 314 21.50 -0.18 -4.84
CA THR A 314 22.59 -0.35 -5.82
C THR A 314 23.00 -1.82 -6.03
N ASP A 315 22.79 -2.69 -5.04
CA ASP A 315 23.08 -4.12 -5.17
C ASP A 315 22.22 -4.78 -6.26
N PHE A 316 20.99 -4.29 -6.45
CA PHE A 316 20.13 -4.73 -7.55
C PHE A 316 20.71 -4.29 -8.90
N CYS A 317 21.16 -3.03 -9.02
CA CYS A 317 21.73 -2.51 -10.25
C CYS A 317 22.95 -3.31 -10.71
N TYR A 318 23.75 -3.80 -9.75
CA TYR A 318 24.92 -4.65 -10.03
C TYR A 318 24.60 -6.04 -10.58
N ASN A 319 23.32 -6.43 -10.66
CA ASN A 319 22.96 -7.62 -11.41
C ASN A 319 23.34 -7.42 -12.88
N CYS A 320 23.02 -6.27 -13.46
CA CYS A 320 23.21 -6.04 -14.90
C CYS A 320 24.40 -5.12 -15.19
N HIS A 321 24.76 -4.25 -14.23
CA HIS A 321 25.90 -3.37 -14.36
C HIS A 321 27.14 -3.99 -13.70
N PRO A 322 28.32 -3.91 -14.32
CA PRO A 322 29.53 -4.46 -13.74
C PRO A 322 29.77 -3.88 -12.34
N LYS A 323 29.99 -4.75 -11.35
CA LYS A 323 30.52 -4.38 -10.03
C LYS A 323 31.92 -3.75 -10.11
N ALA A 324 32.56 -3.86 -11.29
CA ALA A 324 33.98 -3.68 -11.48
C ALA A 324 34.35 -2.28 -11.98
N GLY A 325 35.01 -1.52 -11.10
CA GLY A 325 35.94 -0.43 -11.43
C GLY A 325 35.33 0.97 -11.60
N ASP A 326 36.19 1.98 -11.47
CA ASP A 326 36.44 2.97 -12.52
C ASP A 326 35.26 3.81 -13.11
N GLY A 327 34.00 3.71 -12.67
CA GLY A 327 32.89 4.60 -13.10
C GLY A 327 31.68 3.97 -13.82
N GLY A 328 31.50 2.66 -13.76
CA GLY A 328 30.40 1.96 -14.46
C GLY A 328 28.97 2.26 -13.99
N LEU A 329 28.78 2.84 -12.79
CA LEU A 329 27.47 3.20 -12.24
C LEU A 329 27.41 4.59 -11.61
N SER A 330 28.55 5.28 -11.55
CA SER A 330 28.63 6.56 -10.87
C SER A 330 28.69 7.66 -11.92
N PRO A 331 27.67 8.54 -12.02
CA PRO A 331 27.78 9.74 -12.86
C PRO A 331 28.91 10.66 -12.39
N HIS A 332 29.44 10.43 -11.18
CA HIS A 332 30.53 11.19 -10.60
C HIS A 332 31.91 10.68 -10.96
N LYS A 333 32.02 9.58 -11.70
CA LYS A 333 33.30 8.95 -12.01
C LYS A 333 33.53 8.98 -13.51
N GLN A 334 33.97 10.15 -13.92
CA GLN A 334 33.96 10.62 -15.30
C GLN A 334 35.35 10.60 -15.91
N VAL A 335 36.38 10.31 -15.12
CA VAL A 335 37.77 10.17 -15.55
C VAL A 335 38.30 8.82 -15.06
N ASP A 336 38.93 8.05 -15.96
CA ASP A 336 39.57 6.77 -15.62
C ASP A 336 40.95 6.97 -14.97
N GLU A 337 41.59 5.87 -14.54
CA GLU A 337 42.93 5.90 -13.92
C GLU A 337 44.02 6.47 -14.84
N GLN A 338 43.79 6.47 -16.16
CA GLN A 338 44.72 6.99 -17.17
C GLN A 338 44.44 8.46 -17.51
N GLY A 339 43.40 9.07 -16.92
CA GLY A 339 43.01 10.45 -17.17
C GLY A 339 42.08 10.63 -18.38
N ASN A 340 41.55 9.55 -18.97
CA ASN A 340 40.62 9.66 -20.09
C ASN A 340 39.18 9.87 -19.60
N ILE A 341 38.38 10.62 -20.37
CA ILE A 341 36.97 10.84 -20.06
C ILE A 341 36.16 9.56 -20.33
N VAL A 342 35.44 9.09 -19.31
CA VAL A 342 34.52 7.95 -19.36
C VAL A 342 33.19 8.41 -19.97
N THR A 343 33.08 8.49 -21.29
CA THR A 343 31.90 9.06 -21.97
C THR A 343 30.55 8.44 -21.59
N SER A 344 30.53 7.20 -21.11
CA SER A 344 29.32 6.54 -20.58
C SER A 344 28.80 7.17 -19.29
N SER A 345 29.61 7.87 -18.50
CA SER A 345 29.15 8.61 -17.32
C SER A 345 28.41 9.90 -17.73
N CYS A 346 28.80 10.53 -18.84
CA CYS A 346 28.22 11.79 -19.30
C CYS A 346 26.74 11.63 -19.68
N VAL A 347 26.38 10.50 -20.29
CA VAL A 347 25.00 10.23 -20.75
C VAL A 347 24.02 10.01 -19.59
N PHE A 348 24.46 9.97 -18.34
CA PHE A 348 23.53 10.01 -17.20
C PHE A 348 22.84 11.36 -17.09
N CYS A 349 23.60 12.45 -17.28
CA CYS A 349 23.11 13.82 -17.11
C CYS A 349 22.72 14.46 -18.44
N HIS A 350 23.41 14.06 -19.51
CA HIS A 350 23.36 14.74 -20.80
C HIS A 350 22.68 13.91 -21.91
N ILE A 351 22.05 14.61 -22.84
CA ILE A 351 21.52 14.05 -24.08
C ILE A 351 22.67 13.95 -25.07
N ARG A 352 22.83 12.78 -25.68
CA ARG A 352 23.72 12.56 -26.82
C ARG A 352 22.88 12.68 -28.09
N THR A 353 23.04 13.74 -28.86
CA THR A 353 22.47 13.78 -30.23
C THR A 353 23.48 13.21 -31.21
N GLU A 354 22.99 12.72 -32.35
CA GLU A 354 23.81 12.04 -33.38
C GLU A 354 24.86 12.97 -34.01
N ASP A 355 24.67 14.29 -33.91
CA ASP A 355 25.50 15.32 -34.53
C ASP A 355 26.61 15.89 -33.62
N PHE A 356 26.76 15.40 -32.38
CA PHE A 356 27.79 15.92 -31.47
C PHE A 356 29.13 15.23 -31.67
N GLU A 357 30.11 15.96 -32.20
CA GLU A 357 31.52 15.56 -32.13
C GLU A 357 32.06 15.74 -30.70
N LEU A 358 32.84 14.77 -30.24
CA LEU A 358 33.39 14.68 -28.87
C LEU A 358 34.31 15.85 -28.48
N GLU A 359 34.65 16.74 -29.41
CA GLU A 359 35.63 17.81 -29.23
C GLU A 359 35.08 19.01 -28.45
N ASP A 360 33.76 19.13 -28.25
CA ASP A 360 33.15 20.16 -27.38
C ASP A 360 32.13 19.58 -26.38
N PRO A 361 32.60 18.97 -25.27
CA PRO A 361 31.73 18.48 -24.21
C PRO A 361 30.96 19.59 -23.46
N GLY A 362 31.26 20.88 -23.73
CA GLY A 362 30.66 22.02 -23.05
C GLY A 362 29.21 22.33 -23.46
N ILE A 363 28.74 21.81 -24.60
CA ILE A 363 27.42 22.13 -25.16
C ILE A 363 26.49 20.90 -25.14
N LEU A 364 26.50 20.11 -24.08
CA LEU A 364 25.58 18.98 -23.98
C LEU A 364 24.28 19.38 -23.26
N ALA A 365 23.14 19.29 -23.97
CA ALA A 365 21.81 19.49 -23.38
C ALA A 365 21.55 18.50 -22.24
N TYR A 366 20.89 18.93 -21.17
CA TYR A 366 20.53 18.04 -20.06
C TYR A 366 19.32 17.17 -20.39
N LYS A 367 19.31 15.92 -19.89
CA LYS A 367 18.15 15.03 -19.98
C LYS A 367 16.96 15.52 -19.16
N PHE A 368 17.24 16.15 -18.02
CA PHE A 368 16.28 16.66 -17.05
C PHE A 368 16.79 17.98 -16.47
N SER A 369 16.04 18.66 -15.60
CA SER A 369 16.61 19.80 -14.89
C SER A 369 17.80 19.35 -14.02
N PRO A 370 18.82 20.21 -13.79
CA PRO A 370 19.97 19.86 -12.94
C PRO A 370 19.58 19.37 -11.55
N LEU A 371 18.50 19.92 -10.97
CA LEU A 371 17.96 19.45 -9.70
C LEU A 371 17.50 18.00 -9.79
N GLU A 372 16.63 17.70 -10.76
CA GLU A 372 16.06 16.37 -10.96
C GLU A 372 17.17 15.34 -11.12
N LEU A 373 18.20 15.63 -11.93
CA LEU A 373 19.35 14.73 -12.15
C LEU A 373 20.00 14.30 -10.84
N CYS A 374 20.17 15.21 -9.89
CA CYS A 374 20.83 14.93 -8.62
C CYS A 374 19.91 14.20 -7.64
N VAL A 375 18.68 14.69 -7.46
CA VAL A 375 17.80 14.19 -6.38
C VAL A 375 17.24 12.79 -6.64
N LYS A 376 17.38 12.30 -7.88
CA LYS A 376 17.07 10.91 -8.24
C LYS A 376 18.01 9.90 -7.58
N CYS A 377 19.24 10.30 -7.29
CA CYS A 377 20.25 9.46 -6.62
C CYS A 377 20.60 9.97 -5.21
N HIS A 378 20.40 11.25 -4.94
CA HIS A 378 20.74 11.89 -3.67
C HIS A 378 19.50 12.39 -2.93
N ASN A 379 19.45 12.16 -1.62
CA ASN A 379 18.43 12.80 -0.80
C ASN A 379 18.79 14.28 -0.61
N ALA A 380 17.92 15.19 -1.05
CA ALA A 380 18.09 16.64 -0.85
C ALA A 380 17.91 17.07 0.61
N SER A 381 17.41 16.20 1.49
CA SER A 381 17.07 16.53 2.88
C SER A 381 17.53 15.47 3.91
N PRO A 382 18.08 15.88 5.07
CA PRO A 382 18.42 17.25 5.42
C PRO A 382 19.71 17.68 4.69
N HIS A 383 19.63 18.79 3.94
CA HIS A 383 20.82 19.43 3.40
C HIS A 383 21.75 19.85 4.56
N PRO A 384 23.09 19.81 4.45
CA PRO A 384 24.01 20.08 5.57
C PRO A 384 23.80 21.42 6.30
N SER A 385 23.16 22.41 5.65
CA SER A 385 22.80 23.69 6.25
C SER A 385 21.46 23.71 6.99
N GLY A 386 20.69 22.62 6.95
CA GLY A 386 19.34 22.51 7.52
C GLY A 386 18.28 23.37 6.81
N ILE A 387 18.64 24.04 5.71
CA ILE A 387 17.79 25.00 5.01
C ILE A 387 17.68 24.59 3.54
N ASN A 388 16.45 24.50 3.03
CA ASN A 388 16.19 24.29 1.61
C ASN A 388 16.62 25.53 0.80
N HIS A 389 17.64 25.36 -0.05
CA HIS A 389 18.15 26.41 -0.93
C HIS A 389 17.75 26.21 -2.40
N ILE A 390 16.85 25.26 -2.69
CA ILE A 390 16.29 25.05 -4.03
C ILE A 390 15.13 26.04 -4.20
N VAL A 391 15.47 27.31 -4.41
CA VAL A 391 14.54 28.44 -4.45
C VAL A 391 14.94 29.42 -5.54
N GLU A 392 14.00 30.27 -5.95
CA GLU A 392 14.27 31.37 -6.87
C GLU A 392 15.14 32.43 -6.18
N ILE A 393 16.22 32.83 -6.84
CA ILE A 393 17.12 33.86 -6.33
C ILE A 393 16.57 35.25 -6.62
N GLY A 394 16.36 36.05 -5.57
CA GLY A 394 15.92 37.44 -5.72
C GLY A 394 16.99 38.32 -6.40
N PRO A 395 16.61 39.42 -7.07
CA PRO A 395 17.53 40.23 -7.88
C PRO A 395 18.77 40.73 -7.15
N GLN A 396 18.64 41.12 -5.87
CA GLN A 396 19.78 41.59 -5.06
C GLN A 396 20.80 40.47 -4.80
N LYS A 397 20.33 39.25 -4.49
CA LYS A 397 21.22 38.11 -4.26
C LYS A 397 21.85 37.64 -5.58
N LYS A 398 21.12 37.75 -6.68
CA LYS A 398 21.63 37.46 -8.03
C LYS A 398 22.78 38.39 -8.40
N ALA A 399 22.64 39.71 -8.18
CA ALA A 399 23.70 40.66 -8.43
C ALA A 399 24.96 40.36 -7.57
N LYS A 400 24.77 39.94 -6.31
CA LYS A 400 25.89 39.51 -5.45
C LYS A 400 26.57 38.24 -5.97
N LEU A 401 25.79 37.28 -6.47
CA LEU A 401 26.30 36.06 -7.08
C LEU A 401 27.15 36.40 -8.31
N GLU A 402 26.63 37.23 -9.21
CA GLU A 402 27.34 37.68 -10.42
C GLU A 402 28.64 38.43 -10.08
N GLU A 403 28.61 39.33 -9.09
CA GLU A 403 29.81 40.02 -8.59
C GLU A 403 30.84 39.04 -8.01
N TYR A 404 30.37 38.00 -7.29
CA TYR A 404 31.23 36.95 -6.75
C TYR A 404 31.86 36.12 -7.88
N GLU A 405 31.07 35.69 -8.87
CA GLU A 405 31.53 34.95 -10.04
C GLU A 405 32.62 35.72 -10.79
N GLU A 406 32.42 37.02 -11.04
CA GLU A 406 33.39 37.88 -11.70
C GLU A 406 34.68 38.01 -10.88
N ARG A 407 34.56 38.33 -9.58
CA ARG A 407 35.71 38.55 -8.69
C ARG A 407 36.55 37.29 -8.51
N HIS A 408 35.89 36.16 -8.32
CA HIS A 408 36.54 34.88 -7.99
C HIS A 408 36.76 33.99 -9.21
N ARG A 409 36.30 34.42 -10.40
CA ARG A 409 36.39 33.69 -11.67
C ARG A 409 35.81 32.27 -11.56
N VAL A 410 34.67 32.17 -10.90
CA VAL A 410 33.92 30.92 -10.71
C VAL A 410 32.62 30.99 -11.49
N PHE A 411 32.15 29.83 -11.95
CA PHE A 411 30.82 29.68 -12.52
C PHE A 411 29.91 28.90 -11.57
N MET A 412 28.83 29.53 -11.12
CA MET A 412 27.82 29.02 -10.19
C MET A 412 26.44 29.07 -10.87
N PRO A 413 26.13 28.05 -11.69
CA PRO A 413 24.96 28.10 -12.57
C PRO A 413 23.65 28.18 -11.77
N ILE A 414 22.78 29.10 -12.16
CA ILE A 414 21.35 29.09 -11.83
C ILE A 414 20.56 28.69 -13.06
N ASP A 415 19.37 28.11 -12.89
CA ASP A 415 18.57 27.71 -14.04
C ASP A 415 17.96 28.91 -14.79
N SER A 416 17.29 28.65 -15.91
CA SER A 416 16.67 29.69 -16.74
C SER A 416 15.55 30.47 -16.05
N LYS A 417 15.03 29.97 -14.92
CA LYS A 417 14.03 30.64 -14.07
C LYS A 417 14.67 31.36 -12.89
N GLY A 418 16.00 31.35 -12.77
CA GLY A 418 16.72 31.91 -11.64
C GLY A 418 16.68 31.02 -10.39
N MET A 419 16.38 29.73 -10.52
CA MET A 419 16.41 28.81 -9.39
C MET A 419 17.84 28.38 -9.08
N ILE A 420 18.15 28.39 -7.78
CA ILE A 420 19.33 27.71 -7.25
C ILE A 420 19.07 26.20 -7.29
N SER A 421 20.08 25.44 -7.70
CA SER A 421 20.04 23.98 -7.75
C SER A 421 21.29 23.37 -7.11
N CYS A 422 21.38 22.04 -7.07
CA CYS A 422 22.55 21.33 -6.55
C CYS A 422 23.83 21.79 -7.26
N THR A 423 23.78 22.00 -8.59
CA THR A 423 24.94 22.36 -9.41
C THR A 423 25.37 23.81 -9.25
N THR A 424 24.54 24.68 -8.65
CA THR A 424 24.92 26.06 -8.30
C THR A 424 26.05 26.06 -7.28
N CYS A 425 25.99 25.15 -6.31
CA CYS A 425 26.94 25.06 -5.20
C CYS A 425 27.99 23.96 -5.42
N HIS A 426 27.58 22.84 -6.03
CA HIS A 426 28.43 21.68 -6.28
C HIS A 426 28.83 21.60 -7.76
N ASN A 427 30.06 21.20 -8.02
CA ASN A 427 30.52 20.85 -9.35
C ASN A 427 30.28 19.34 -9.57
N PRO A 428 29.35 18.92 -10.43
CA PRO A 428 29.13 17.50 -10.66
C PRO A 428 30.27 16.85 -11.43
N HIS A 429 31.19 17.63 -12.01
CA HIS A 429 32.25 17.11 -12.86
C HIS A 429 33.51 16.69 -12.09
N ASP A 430 34.20 15.66 -12.58
CA ASP A 430 35.54 15.31 -12.13
C ASP A 430 36.58 16.30 -12.66
N LYS A 431 37.71 16.40 -11.95
CA LYS A 431 38.85 17.20 -12.39
C LYS A 431 39.28 16.78 -13.80
N GLY A 432 39.36 17.76 -14.70
CA GLY A 432 39.80 17.57 -16.09
C GLY A 432 38.68 17.29 -17.09
N VAL A 433 37.43 17.12 -16.64
CA VAL A 433 36.27 16.97 -17.53
C VAL A 433 35.87 18.31 -18.14
N THR A 434 35.87 19.36 -17.32
CA THR A 434 35.66 20.75 -17.76
C THR A 434 36.94 21.56 -17.57
N SER A 435 36.96 22.77 -18.16
CA SER A 435 38.07 23.72 -18.05
C SER A 435 37.57 25.09 -17.60
N GLY A 436 38.48 26.01 -17.28
CA GLY A 436 38.09 27.39 -16.92
C GLY A 436 37.37 27.50 -15.57
N SER A 437 36.46 28.46 -15.49
CA SER A 437 35.63 28.74 -14.30
C SER A 437 34.69 27.61 -13.92
N GLU A 438 34.34 26.78 -14.90
CA GLU A 438 33.43 25.65 -14.82
C GLU A 438 34.11 24.43 -14.18
N ALA A 439 35.44 24.38 -14.18
CA ALA A 439 36.26 23.34 -13.57
C ALA A 439 36.47 23.54 -12.07
N LEU A 440 36.25 24.75 -11.55
CA LEU A 440 36.52 25.05 -10.15
C LEU A 440 35.67 24.19 -9.22
N GLY A 441 36.31 23.65 -8.19
CA GLY A 441 35.69 22.75 -7.23
C GLY A 441 35.67 21.28 -7.64
N ALA A 442 36.05 20.91 -8.86
CA ALA A 442 36.01 19.51 -9.30
C ALA A 442 36.97 18.59 -8.53
N GLU A 443 38.03 19.17 -7.95
CA GLU A 443 39.06 18.50 -7.15
C GLU A 443 38.72 18.35 -5.65
N GLU A 444 37.67 19.02 -5.17
CA GLU A 444 37.30 19.04 -3.74
C GLU A 444 36.48 17.79 -3.37
N GLU A 445 36.63 17.28 -2.14
CA GLU A 445 35.92 16.08 -1.67
C GLU A 445 34.39 16.20 -1.81
N LEU A 446 33.85 17.39 -1.50
CA LEU A 446 32.43 17.72 -1.60
C LEU A 446 32.09 18.50 -2.86
N ARG A 447 33.07 18.66 -3.74
CA ARG A 447 33.00 19.37 -5.01
C ARG A 447 32.41 20.77 -4.93
N TRP A 448 32.73 21.54 -3.89
CA TRP A 448 32.21 22.90 -3.79
C TRP A 448 32.86 23.80 -4.82
N ARG A 449 32.06 24.62 -5.51
CA ARG A 449 32.56 25.65 -6.43
C ARG A 449 33.30 26.78 -5.71
N VAL A 450 33.20 26.82 -4.39
CA VAL A 450 33.89 27.78 -3.52
C VAL A 450 35.05 27.10 -2.77
N PRO A 451 36.08 27.86 -2.34
CA PRO A 451 37.25 27.30 -1.65
C PRO A 451 36.97 26.56 -0.34
N SER A 452 35.84 26.86 0.33
CA SER A 452 35.49 26.18 1.58
C SER A 452 34.00 26.28 1.89
N PHE A 453 33.52 25.40 2.78
CA PHE A 453 32.13 25.45 3.29
C PHE A 453 31.78 26.81 3.88
N ALA A 454 32.74 27.47 4.54
CA ALA A 454 32.52 28.76 5.19
C ALA A 454 32.18 29.88 4.20
N GLU A 455 32.57 29.70 2.94
CA GLU A 455 32.29 30.62 1.85
C GLU A 455 31.06 30.23 1.02
N LEU A 456 30.45 29.07 1.26
CA LEU A 456 29.35 28.55 0.43
C LEU A 456 28.14 29.48 0.38
N CYS A 457 27.91 30.23 1.47
CA CYS A 457 26.81 31.21 1.55
C CYS A 457 27.20 32.59 1.04
N THR A 458 28.49 32.91 0.98
CA THR A 458 29.01 34.24 0.64
C THR A 458 28.54 34.75 -0.73
N PRO A 459 28.48 33.93 -1.81
CA PRO A 459 28.05 34.40 -3.13
C PRO A 459 26.69 35.10 -3.12
N CYS A 460 25.74 34.61 -2.31
CA CYS A 460 24.37 35.15 -2.30
C CYS A 460 24.06 35.99 -1.06
N HIS A 461 24.72 35.73 0.08
CA HIS A 461 24.35 36.34 1.36
C HIS A 461 25.33 37.42 1.82
N ALA A 462 26.56 37.44 1.28
CA ALA A 462 27.69 38.22 1.77
C ALA A 462 28.03 37.97 3.26
N ARG A 463 29.32 37.97 3.58
CA ARG A 463 29.82 38.07 4.97
C ARG A 463 30.64 39.34 5.22
N TYR A 464 30.75 40.21 4.21
CA TYR A 464 31.73 41.29 4.17
C TYR A 464 31.13 42.63 3.75
N ASP A 465 30.01 43.02 4.37
CA ASP A 465 29.63 44.42 4.50
C ASP A 465 29.76 44.83 5.96
#